data_AF-A0A7C7DGZ7-F1
#
_entry.id   AF-A0A7C7DGZ7-F1
#
_cell.length_a   1.000
_cell.length_b   1.000
_cell.length_c   1.000
_cell.angle_alpha   90.00
_cell.angle_beta   90.00
_cell.angle_gamma   90.00
#
_symmetry.space_group_name_H-M   'P 1'
#
loop_
_entity.id
_entity.type
_entity.pdbx_description
1 polymer ?
#
loop_
_entity_poly.entity_id
_entity_poly.type
_entity_poly.pdbx_seq_one_letter_code
_entity_poly.pdbx_strand_id
1 'polypeptide(L)'
;MVKAQLQEQGSFPRLILIAIIFLFIVNTAVIALAVGLLDLPGELSPREQARQGALFICDYVQEQAENAGVAAKPAVREVLARFRFEVEQATRREEIAQLVLKYGREAQDIILREQENQRRELALALVRQDPQLQEMLGEGKITISWQEETGIVIQDPANLLSPETREKIRQHEGIQGLSQMVEIQVVDGKAELVTPISMLESLKRLEHEVDSLRLQLQESRIAAGTEPMTGAGIVLRLYDAEMGTGAEQIVHDFDIRDIVNELFAAGAAGIAVNDQRLVATSSIRCAGPVILVNHKPIAVNPVTIRAIGDPEVLTSSLDLIRAEYEFSGIRFEVEPEEKITLPAYDPK
;
A
#
# COMPACT_ATOMS: atom_id res chain seq x y z
N MET A 1 -17.48 102.21 34.63
CA MET A 1 -18.69 101.59 34.05
C MET A 1 -18.25 100.53 33.06
N VAL A 2 -18.48 99.26 33.43
CA VAL A 2 -18.57 98.05 32.59
C VAL A 2 -17.57 97.91 31.44
N LYS A 3 -16.41 97.31 31.74
CA LYS A 3 -15.77 96.29 30.89
C LYS A 3 -14.76 95.50 31.72
N ALA A 4 -15.24 95.06 32.88
CA ALA A 4 -14.75 93.81 33.45
C ALA A 4 -15.36 92.67 32.62
N GLN A 5 -14.60 91.57 32.51
CA GLN A 5 -15.04 90.26 32.04
C GLN A 5 -15.23 90.14 30.53
N LEU A 6 -14.15 89.78 29.83
CA LEU A 6 -14.11 88.77 28.75
C LEU A 6 -12.71 88.73 28.11
N GLN A 7 -11.67 88.46 28.90
CA GLN A 7 -10.37 88.04 28.34
C GLN A 7 -9.51 87.28 29.36
N GLU A 8 -10.14 86.34 30.08
CA GLU A 8 -9.43 85.21 30.71
C GLU A 8 -9.99 83.93 30.09
N GLN A 9 -9.54 83.60 28.88
CA GLN A 9 -9.52 82.21 28.45
C GLN A 9 -8.05 81.82 28.35
N GLY A 10 -7.65 81.02 29.33
CA GLY A 10 -6.28 80.62 29.59
C GLY A 10 -5.58 80.13 28.32
N SER A 11 -4.43 80.72 28.05
CA SER A 11 -3.38 80.09 27.26
C SER A 11 -3.02 78.79 27.97
N PHE A 12 -3.64 77.67 27.57
CA PHE A 12 -3.17 76.34 27.95
C PHE A 12 -1.67 76.31 27.66
N PRO A 13 -0.80 76.11 28.67
CA PRO A 13 0.63 76.18 28.44
C PRO A 13 0.98 75.12 27.41
N ARG A 14 1.63 75.51 26.31
CA ARG A 14 1.99 74.59 25.21
C ARG A 14 2.69 73.32 25.70
N LEU A 15 3.43 73.43 26.81
CA LEU A 15 4.03 72.32 27.54
C LEU A 15 3.02 71.26 28.04
N ILE A 16 1.88 71.69 28.60
CA ILE A 16 0.82 70.77 29.04
C ILE A 16 0.18 70.07 27.83
N LEU A 17 -0.05 70.79 26.73
CA LEU A 17 -0.59 70.20 25.50
C LEU A 17 0.37 69.15 24.91
N ILE A 18 1.67 69.46 24.86
CA ILE A 18 2.71 68.53 24.40
C ILE A 18 2.78 67.29 25.31
N ALA A 19 2.72 67.47 26.64
CA ALA A 19 2.73 66.38 27.59
C ALA A 19 1.50 65.47 27.43
N ILE A 20 0.31 66.04 27.20
CA ILE A 20 -0.91 65.29 26.94
C ILE A 20 -0.81 64.51 25.63
N ILE A 21 -0.33 65.13 24.54
CA ILE A 21 -0.14 64.45 23.25
C ILE A 21 0.86 63.30 23.39
N PHE A 22 1.98 63.52 24.09
CA PHE A 22 2.97 62.49 24.36
C PHE A 22 2.38 61.33 25.18
N LEU A 23 1.62 61.64 26.24
CA LEU A 23 0.92 60.65 27.03
C LEU A 23 -0.06 59.84 26.18
N PHE A 24 -0.81 60.48 25.28
CA PHE A 24 -1.69 59.77 24.34
C PHE A 24 -0.91 58.86 23.41
N ILE A 25 0.20 59.31 22.83
CA ILE A 25 1.05 58.48 21.95
C ILE A 25 1.59 57.28 22.72
N VAL A 26 2.12 57.48 23.92
CA VAL A 26 2.63 56.40 24.76
C VAL A 26 1.51 55.44 25.15
N ASN A 27 0.35 55.95 25.57
CA ASN A 27 -0.78 55.12 25.95
C ASN A 27 -1.32 54.32 24.75
N THR A 28 -1.41 54.93 23.57
CA THR A 28 -1.78 54.24 22.32
C THR A 28 -0.74 53.18 21.94
N ALA A 29 0.55 53.45 22.10
CA ALA A 29 1.61 52.47 21.86
C ALA A 29 1.54 51.29 22.85
N VAL A 30 1.31 51.56 24.14
CA VAL A 30 1.14 50.52 25.18
C VAL A 30 -0.10 49.68 24.90
N ILE A 31 -1.22 50.29 24.49
CA ILE A 31 -2.42 49.56 24.09
C ILE A 31 -2.14 48.72 22.83
N ALA A 32 -1.44 49.27 21.84
CA ALA A 32 -1.07 48.53 20.64
C ALA A 32 -0.16 47.32 20.96
N LEU A 33 0.79 47.47 21.88
CA LEU A 33 1.61 46.38 22.42
C LEU A 33 0.75 45.34 23.16
N ALA A 34 -0.15 45.77 24.05
CA ALA A 34 -1.01 44.89 24.83
C ALA A 34 -2.02 44.10 23.98
N VAL A 35 -2.43 44.66 22.83
CA VAL A 35 -3.36 44.01 21.88
C VAL A 35 -2.61 43.25 20.76
N GLY A 36 -1.27 43.27 20.76
CA GLY A 36 -0.46 42.53 19.78
C GLY A 36 -0.39 43.17 18.38
N LEU A 37 -0.64 44.48 18.28
CA LEU A 37 -0.51 45.29 17.07
C LEU A 37 0.92 45.79 16.81
N LEU A 38 1.81 45.71 17.81
CA LEU A 38 3.20 46.16 17.78
C LEU A 38 4.07 45.16 18.56
N ASP A 39 5.15 44.67 17.95
CA ASP A 39 6.15 43.79 18.60
C ASP A 39 7.37 44.62 19.08
N LEU A 40 7.90 44.32 20.28
CA LEU A 40 9.16 44.92 20.74
C LEU A 40 10.36 44.31 19.99
N PRO A 41 11.41 45.11 19.68
CA PRO A 41 12.62 44.59 19.07
C PRO A 41 13.29 43.55 19.99
N GLY A 42 13.27 42.28 19.57
CA GLY A 42 13.86 41.14 20.29
C GLY A 42 12.86 40.13 20.86
N GLU A 43 11.55 40.42 20.87
CA GLU A 43 10.53 39.43 21.25
C GLU A 43 10.28 38.45 20.11
N LEU A 44 10.53 37.16 20.36
CA LEU A 44 10.20 36.10 19.43
C LEU A 44 8.67 36.03 19.29
N SER A 45 8.17 36.06 18.06
CA SER A 45 6.75 35.83 17.81
C SER A 45 6.30 34.51 18.46
N PRO A 46 5.04 34.37 18.92
CA PRO A 46 4.54 33.12 19.51
C PRO A 46 4.78 31.87 18.63
N ARG A 47 4.80 32.06 17.30
CA ARG A 47 5.16 31.03 16.33
C ARG A 47 6.63 30.63 16.42
N GLU A 48 7.53 31.60 16.53
CA GLU A 48 8.96 31.36 16.62
C GLU A 48 9.33 30.69 17.95
N GLN A 49 8.65 31.06 19.04
CA GLN A 49 8.75 30.37 20.32
C GLN A 49 8.31 28.91 20.22
N ALA A 50 7.15 28.65 19.58
CA ALA A 50 6.67 27.28 19.36
C ALA A 50 7.65 26.46 18.50
N ARG A 51 8.23 27.07 17.46
CA ARG A 51 9.24 26.43 16.60
C ARG A 51 10.50 26.09 17.38
N GLN A 52 11.05 27.02 18.16
CA GLN A 52 12.21 26.76 19.00
C GLN A 52 11.95 25.63 20.01
N GLY A 53 10.77 25.63 20.65
CA GLY A 53 10.37 24.54 21.53
C GLY A 53 10.29 23.19 20.81
N ALA A 54 9.72 23.16 19.60
CA ALA A 54 9.65 21.96 18.78
C ALA A 54 11.03 21.44 18.34
N LEU A 55 11.95 22.34 17.97
CA LEU A 55 13.33 21.97 17.63
C LEU A 55 14.09 21.42 18.84
N PHE A 56 13.89 21.99 20.03
CA PHE A 56 14.43 21.43 21.26
C PHE A 56 13.95 19.98 21.50
N ILE A 57 12.68 19.68 21.24
CA ILE A 57 12.17 18.31 21.32
C ILE A 57 12.84 17.42 20.26
N CYS A 58 13.04 17.91 19.04
CA CYS A 58 13.76 17.17 18.00
C CYS A 58 15.20 16.84 18.44
N ASP A 59 15.91 17.80 19.03
CA ASP A 59 17.28 17.61 19.54
C ASP A 59 17.30 16.61 20.71
N TYR A 60 16.34 16.71 21.63
CA TYR A 60 16.17 15.74 22.71
C TYR A 60 15.94 14.31 22.19
N VAL A 61 15.06 14.13 21.20
CA VAL A 61 14.81 12.82 20.60
C VAL A 61 16.04 12.29 19.84
N GLN A 62 16.81 13.18 19.20
CA GLN A 62 18.08 12.82 18.58
C GLN A 62 19.10 12.33 19.62
N GLU A 63 19.23 13.02 20.76
CA GLU A 63 20.10 12.60 21.85
C GLU A 63 19.68 11.23 22.41
N GLN A 64 18.37 10.97 22.53
CA GLN A 64 17.86 9.64 22.90
C GLN A 64 18.27 8.56 21.89
N ALA A 65 18.20 8.85 20.59
CA ALA A 65 18.64 7.93 19.55
C ALA A 65 20.15 7.65 19.59
N GLU A 66 20.96 8.68 19.92
CA GLU A 66 22.41 8.56 20.06
C GLU A 66 22.78 7.71 21.28
N ASN A 67 22.14 7.98 22.43
CA ASN A 67 22.30 7.17 23.65
C ASN A 67 21.85 5.72 23.46
N ALA A 68 20.83 5.48 22.64
CA ALA A 68 20.39 4.14 22.26
C ALA A 68 21.30 3.47 21.21
N GLY A 69 22.26 4.19 20.61
CA GLY A 69 23.17 3.66 19.59
C GLY A 69 22.55 3.47 18.20
N VAL A 70 21.33 3.96 17.98
CA VAL A 70 20.54 3.74 16.75
C VAL A 70 20.41 4.97 15.86
N ALA A 71 21.00 6.11 16.25
CA ALA A 71 20.96 7.35 15.48
C ALA A 71 21.44 7.22 14.02
N ALA A 72 22.34 6.28 13.74
CA ALA A 72 22.84 6.03 12.39
C ALA A 72 21.89 5.19 11.52
N LYS A 73 20.88 4.53 12.11
CA LYS A 73 19.95 3.65 11.38
C LYS A 73 19.11 4.47 10.39
N PRO A 74 18.91 4.02 9.14
CA PRO A 74 18.22 4.79 8.11
C PRO A 74 16.82 5.29 8.53
N ALA A 75 16.03 4.42 9.17
CA ALA A 75 14.68 4.77 9.64
C ALA A 75 14.68 5.90 10.69
N VAL A 76 15.65 5.90 11.61
CA VAL A 76 15.79 6.95 12.64
C VAL A 76 16.23 8.27 12.00
N ARG A 77 17.18 8.22 11.07
CA ARG A 77 17.63 9.42 10.34
C ARG A 77 16.50 10.04 9.52
N GLU A 78 15.70 9.22 8.86
CA GLU A 78 14.58 9.67 8.04
C GLU A 78 13.51 10.38 8.88
N VAL A 79 13.06 9.77 9.97
CA VAL A 79 12.01 10.36 10.83
C VAL A 79 12.49 11.66 11.49
N LEU A 80 13.73 11.72 11.97
CA LEU A 80 14.30 12.93 12.57
C LEU A 80 14.46 14.07 11.55
N ALA A 81 14.96 13.75 10.35
CA ALA A 81 15.09 14.73 9.27
C ALA A 81 13.72 15.29 8.86
N ARG A 82 12.72 14.42 8.73
CA ARG A 82 11.36 14.82 8.40
C ARG A 82 10.72 15.66 9.51
N PHE A 83 10.92 15.28 10.77
CA PHE A 83 10.43 16.06 11.91
C PHE A 83 10.98 17.49 11.88
N ARG A 84 12.29 17.65 11.75
CA ARG A 84 12.95 18.96 11.69
C ARG A 84 12.42 19.80 10.51
N PHE A 85 12.37 19.21 9.31
CA PHE A 85 11.92 19.89 8.10
C PHE A 85 10.48 20.41 8.20
N GLU A 86 9.56 19.58 8.70
CA GLU A 86 8.14 19.96 8.79
C GLU A 86 7.92 21.05 9.84
N VAL A 87 8.66 21.02 10.95
CA VAL A 87 8.63 22.08 11.98
C VAL A 87 9.16 23.41 11.44
N GLU A 88 10.21 23.38 10.62
CA GLU A 88 10.76 24.58 9.98
C GLU A 88 9.78 25.20 8.97
N GLN A 89 9.14 24.36 8.16
CA GLN A 89 8.14 24.74 7.14
C GLN A 89 6.81 25.21 7.75
N ALA A 90 6.46 24.76 8.95
CA ALA A 90 5.18 25.08 9.58
C ALA A 90 4.96 26.59 9.72
N THR A 91 3.77 27.01 9.29
CA THR A 91 3.41 28.44 9.24
C THR A 91 2.56 28.86 10.43
N ARG A 92 1.89 27.92 11.09
CA ARG A 92 0.99 28.17 12.23
C ARG A 92 1.47 27.48 13.51
N ARG A 93 1.18 28.08 14.68
CA ARG A 93 1.62 27.50 15.97
C ARG A 93 0.88 26.18 16.29
N GLU A 94 -0.40 26.08 15.92
CA GLU A 94 -1.21 24.88 16.16
C GLU A 94 -0.69 23.69 15.33
N GLU A 95 -0.23 23.99 14.11
CA GLU A 95 0.41 23.02 13.23
C GLU A 95 1.72 22.51 13.85
N ILE A 96 2.57 23.40 14.36
CA ILE A 96 3.81 23.02 15.07
C ILE A 96 3.53 22.07 16.24
N ALA A 97 2.52 22.37 17.06
CA ALA A 97 2.15 21.51 18.20
C ALA A 97 1.69 20.11 17.75
N GLN A 98 0.91 20.03 16.67
CA GLN A 98 0.50 18.74 16.10
C GLN A 98 1.67 17.95 15.53
N LEU A 99 2.61 18.63 14.87
CA LEU A 99 3.82 18.02 14.31
C LEU A 99 4.70 17.43 15.42
N VAL A 100 4.87 18.14 16.54
CA VAL A 100 5.61 17.63 17.70
C VAL A 100 4.97 16.36 18.26
N LEU A 101 3.66 16.33 18.43
CA LEU A 101 2.97 15.15 18.96
C LEU A 101 3.05 13.95 18.00
N LYS A 102 2.92 14.20 16.70
CA LYS A 102 2.98 13.17 15.66
C LYS A 102 4.39 12.59 15.54
N TYR A 103 5.36 13.44 15.19
CA TYR A 103 6.71 13.00 14.91
C TYR A 103 7.50 12.65 16.17
N GLY A 104 7.19 13.25 17.32
CA GLY A 104 7.77 12.86 18.59
C GLY A 104 7.45 11.41 18.95
N ARG A 105 6.18 11.00 18.80
CA ARG A 105 5.77 9.60 19.00
C ARG A 105 6.38 8.67 17.95
N GLU A 106 6.27 9.04 16.68
CA GLU A 106 6.79 8.23 15.57
C GLU A 106 8.29 7.98 15.70
N ALA A 107 9.07 9.01 16.06
CA ALA A 107 10.50 8.88 16.28
C ALA A 107 10.82 8.01 17.50
N GLN A 108 10.11 8.18 18.62
CA GLN A 108 10.27 7.32 19.79
C GLN A 108 9.99 5.84 19.48
N ASP A 109 8.90 5.55 18.77
CA ASP A 109 8.55 4.18 18.38
C ASP A 109 9.62 3.56 17.47
N ILE A 110 10.13 4.33 16.51
CA ILE A 110 11.20 3.88 15.61
C ILE A 110 12.50 3.64 16.40
N ILE A 111 12.88 4.55 17.31
CA ILE A 111 14.08 4.40 18.14
C ILE A 111 13.99 3.12 18.98
N LEU A 112 12.87 2.91 19.69
CA LEU A 112 12.67 1.70 20.50
C LEU A 112 12.73 0.43 19.65
N ARG A 113 12.12 0.45 18.46
CA ARG A 113 12.16 -0.68 17.51
C ARG A 113 13.56 -0.97 17.01
N GLU A 114 14.30 0.04 16.57
CA GLU A 114 15.68 -0.14 16.08
C GLU A 114 16.62 -0.58 17.22
N GLN A 115 16.37 -0.12 18.44
CA GLN A 115 17.14 -0.53 19.61
C GLN A 115 16.91 -2.02 19.88
N GLU A 116 15.66 -2.48 19.84
CA GLU A 116 15.34 -3.88 20.01
C GLU A 116 15.92 -4.74 18.89
N ASN A 117 15.85 -4.27 17.63
CA ASN A 117 16.48 -4.95 16.50
C ASN A 117 17.98 -5.10 16.70
N GLN A 118 18.66 -4.06 17.19
CA GLN A 118 20.09 -4.11 17.49
C GLN A 118 20.40 -5.13 18.59
N ARG A 119 19.60 -5.23 19.66
CA ARG A 119 19.78 -6.27 20.70
C ARG A 119 19.66 -7.67 20.12
N ARG A 120 18.68 -7.89 19.24
CA ARG A 120 18.44 -9.18 18.55
C ARG A 120 19.57 -9.55 17.61
N GLU A 121 20.06 -8.59 16.81
CA GLU A 121 21.22 -8.76 15.94
C GLU A 121 22.48 -9.13 16.74
N LEU A 122 22.68 -8.49 17.90
CA LEU A 122 23.79 -8.82 18.81
C LEU A 122 23.66 -10.24 19.37
N ALA A 123 22.47 -10.64 19.82
CA ALA A 123 22.22 -12.00 20.30
C ALA A 123 22.50 -13.04 19.20
N LEU A 124 22.05 -12.80 17.97
CA LEU A 124 22.35 -13.65 16.83
C LEU A 124 23.84 -13.69 16.50
N ALA A 125 24.52 -12.54 16.53
CA ALA A 125 25.94 -12.45 16.24
C ALA A 125 26.78 -13.26 17.25
N LEU A 126 26.43 -13.22 18.53
CA LEU A 126 27.08 -14.02 19.58
C LEU A 126 26.84 -15.51 19.39
N VAL A 127 25.63 -15.91 19.02
CA VAL A 127 25.33 -17.30 18.67
C VAL A 127 26.17 -17.72 17.45
N ARG A 128 26.20 -16.95 16.36
CA ARG A 128 26.96 -17.26 15.14
C ARG A 128 28.48 -17.40 15.36
N GLN A 129 29.03 -16.77 16.40
CA GLN A 129 30.45 -16.88 16.74
C GLN A 129 30.81 -18.17 17.47
N ASP A 130 29.83 -19.00 17.87
CA ASP A 130 30.11 -20.24 18.58
C ASP A 130 30.79 -21.29 17.67
N PRO A 131 31.97 -21.82 18.05
CA PRO A 131 32.67 -22.83 17.27
C PRO A 131 31.88 -24.13 17.06
N GLN A 132 31.01 -24.52 18.02
CA GLN A 132 30.24 -25.76 17.94
C GLN A 132 29.20 -25.75 16.82
N LEU A 133 28.75 -24.57 16.41
CA LEU A 133 27.79 -24.45 15.31
C LEU A 133 28.42 -24.78 13.97
N GLN A 134 29.71 -24.49 13.76
CA GLN A 134 30.36 -24.72 12.46
C GLN A 134 30.46 -26.20 12.06
N GLU A 135 30.46 -27.09 13.04
CA GLU A 135 30.56 -28.55 12.84
C GLU A 135 29.19 -29.25 12.98
N MET A 136 28.13 -28.48 13.25
CA MET A 136 26.78 -29.01 13.46
C MET A 136 26.12 -29.41 12.13
N LEU A 137 25.61 -30.63 12.08
CA LEU A 137 24.78 -31.14 10.98
C LEU A 137 23.34 -31.33 11.47
N GLY A 138 22.37 -30.84 10.71
CA GLY A 138 20.94 -30.93 11.05
C GLY A 138 20.33 -29.62 11.55
N GLU A 139 19.19 -29.73 12.21
CA GLU A 139 18.38 -28.60 12.66
C GLU A 139 18.29 -28.53 14.18
N GLY A 140 18.36 -27.32 14.72
CA GLY A 140 18.11 -27.07 16.13
C GLY A 140 17.66 -25.64 16.41
N LYS A 141 17.14 -25.42 17.62
CA LYS A 141 16.53 -24.17 18.03
C LYS A 141 17.14 -23.68 19.34
N ILE A 142 17.42 -22.39 19.40
CA ILE A 142 17.92 -21.70 20.58
C ILE A 142 16.96 -20.55 20.87
N THR A 143 16.48 -20.46 22.11
CA THR A 143 15.65 -19.35 22.56
C THR A 143 16.41 -18.54 23.60
N ILE A 144 16.50 -17.23 23.39
CA ILE A 144 17.10 -16.29 24.34
C ILE A 144 16.00 -15.33 24.78
N SER A 145 15.78 -15.21 26.08
CA SER A 145 14.84 -14.24 26.65
C SER A 145 15.46 -13.52 27.84
N TRP A 146 14.89 -12.37 28.19
CA TRP A 146 15.28 -11.62 29.38
C TRP A 146 14.08 -11.54 30.33
N GLN A 147 14.33 -11.82 31.61
CA GLN A 147 13.35 -11.74 32.68
C GLN A 147 13.91 -10.85 33.80
N GLU A 148 13.09 -10.00 34.40
CA GLU A 148 13.53 -9.06 35.44
C GLU A 148 14.12 -9.75 36.67
N GLU A 149 13.59 -10.91 37.07
CA GLU A 149 14.02 -11.63 38.28
C GLU A 149 15.25 -12.53 38.07
N THR A 150 15.36 -13.16 36.89
CA THR A 150 16.38 -14.19 36.62
C THR A 150 17.45 -13.76 35.63
N GLY A 151 17.32 -12.58 35.04
CA GLY A 151 18.20 -12.09 33.98
C GLY A 151 18.01 -12.83 32.66
N ILE A 152 19.11 -13.06 31.94
CA ILE A 152 19.07 -13.68 30.61
C ILE A 152 18.88 -15.20 30.74
N VAL A 153 17.77 -15.70 30.20
CA VAL A 153 17.43 -17.13 30.14
C VAL A 153 17.71 -17.65 28.74
N ILE A 154 18.53 -18.70 28.65
CA ILE A 154 18.89 -19.36 27.39
C ILE A 154 18.31 -20.78 27.44
N GLN A 155 17.44 -21.10 26.48
CA GLN A 155 16.92 -22.45 26.27
C GLN A 155 17.55 -23.03 25.00
N ASP A 156 18.35 -24.07 25.19
CA ASP A 156 19.09 -24.74 24.12
C ASP A 156 18.93 -26.26 24.30
N PRO A 157 17.78 -26.82 23.88
CA PRO A 157 17.45 -28.23 24.07
C PRO A 157 18.38 -29.18 23.29
N ALA A 158 18.96 -28.72 22.18
CA ALA A 158 19.90 -29.49 21.38
C ALA A 158 21.36 -29.34 21.86
N ASN A 159 21.60 -28.54 22.90
CA ASN A 159 22.92 -28.26 23.48
C ASN A 159 23.96 -27.83 22.42
N LEU A 160 23.56 -26.89 21.57
CA LEU A 160 24.32 -26.35 20.44
C LEU A 160 25.34 -25.29 20.84
N LEU A 161 25.15 -24.65 22.00
CA LEU A 161 26.02 -23.58 22.48
C LEU A 161 27.04 -24.09 23.49
N SER A 162 28.29 -23.68 23.31
CA SER A 162 29.36 -23.95 24.27
C SER A 162 29.12 -23.20 25.59
N PRO A 163 29.63 -23.74 26.72
CA PRO A 163 29.51 -23.07 28.03
C PRO A 163 30.09 -21.65 28.05
N GLU A 164 31.16 -21.41 27.27
CA GLU A 164 31.80 -20.09 27.14
C GLU A 164 30.89 -19.09 26.45
N THR A 165 30.22 -19.47 25.36
CA THR A 165 29.30 -18.58 24.65
C THR A 165 28.05 -18.29 25.48
N ARG A 166 27.52 -19.28 26.21
CA ARG A 166 26.39 -19.06 27.13
C ARG A 166 26.71 -18.01 28.20
N GLU A 167 27.93 -18.06 28.72
CA GLU A 167 28.37 -17.08 29.73
C GLU A 167 28.59 -15.70 29.10
N LYS A 168 29.18 -15.62 27.90
CA LYS A 168 29.31 -14.36 27.14
C LYS A 168 27.94 -13.72 26.88
N ILE A 169 26.94 -14.49 26.48
CA ILE A 169 25.57 -14.00 26.26
C ILE A 169 24.96 -13.46 27.56
N ARG A 170 25.15 -14.15 28.69
CA ARG A 170 24.63 -13.70 30.00
C ARG A 170 25.27 -12.42 30.52
N GLN A 171 26.57 -12.22 30.25
CA GLN A 171 27.31 -11.05 30.72
C GLN A 171 27.21 -9.84 29.78
N HIS A 172 26.65 -10.01 28.58
CA HIS A 172 26.62 -8.94 27.59
C HIS A 172 25.54 -7.90 27.92
N GLU A 173 25.97 -6.67 28.24
CA GLU A 173 25.09 -5.55 28.59
C GLU A 173 24.07 -5.24 27.48
N GLY A 174 24.47 -5.36 26.21
CA GLY A 174 23.59 -5.11 25.06
C GLY A 174 22.41 -6.08 24.88
N ILE A 175 22.36 -7.20 25.62
CA ILE A 175 21.24 -8.18 25.57
C ILE A 175 20.32 -8.00 26.78
N GLN A 176 20.77 -7.25 27.80
CA GLN A 176 19.95 -6.92 28.96
C GLN A 176 18.80 -6.01 28.50
N GLY A 177 17.57 -6.32 28.92
CA GLY A 177 16.38 -5.58 28.54
C GLY A 177 15.76 -5.98 27.18
N LEU A 178 16.01 -7.19 26.68
CA LEU A 178 15.21 -7.75 25.59
C LEU A 178 13.74 -7.77 25.99
N SER A 179 12.90 -7.08 25.22
CA SER A 179 11.46 -6.99 25.47
C SER A 179 10.71 -8.26 25.02
N GLN A 180 11.30 -8.99 24.07
CA GLN A 180 10.71 -10.20 23.48
C GLN A 180 11.71 -11.36 23.49
N MET A 181 11.18 -12.59 23.50
CA MET A 181 12.01 -13.78 23.28
C MET A 181 12.54 -13.81 21.84
N VAL A 182 13.81 -14.13 21.70
CA VAL A 182 14.52 -14.26 20.44
C VAL A 182 14.66 -15.74 20.14
N GLU A 183 13.99 -16.21 19.08
CA GLU A 183 14.13 -17.58 18.59
C GLU A 183 15.12 -17.60 17.43
N ILE A 184 16.17 -18.38 17.59
CA ILE A 184 17.24 -18.57 16.60
C ILE A 184 17.20 -20.02 16.16
N GLN A 185 17.03 -20.24 14.87
CA GLN A 185 17.13 -21.57 14.26
C GLN A 185 18.51 -21.73 13.67
N VAL A 186 19.12 -22.88 13.92
CA VAL A 186 20.40 -23.27 13.34
C VAL A 186 20.12 -24.42 12.39
N VAL A 187 20.50 -24.26 11.12
CA VAL A 187 20.43 -25.30 10.09
C VAL A 187 21.81 -25.45 9.47
N ASP A 188 22.42 -26.64 9.57
CA ASP A 188 23.73 -26.96 8.99
C ASP A 188 24.80 -25.90 9.29
N GLY A 189 24.87 -25.51 10.57
CA GLY A 189 25.80 -24.51 11.10
C GLY A 189 25.50 -23.05 10.77
N LYS A 190 24.40 -22.76 10.07
CA LYS A 190 23.92 -21.40 9.85
C LYS A 190 22.82 -21.05 10.84
N ALA A 191 23.10 -20.07 11.69
CA ALA A 191 22.10 -19.51 12.61
C ALA A 191 21.33 -18.34 11.94
N GLU A 192 20.01 -18.41 11.96
CA GLU A 192 19.08 -17.41 11.44
C GLU A 192 18.00 -17.09 12.49
N LEU A 193 17.54 -15.84 12.52
CA LEU A 193 16.44 -15.45 13.40
C LEU A 193 15.11 -15.96 12.82
N VAL A 194 14.35 -16.71 13.61
CA VAL A 194 13.02 -17.20 13.24
C VAL A 194 11.94 -16.19 13.57
N THR A 195 12.10 -15.46 14.69
CA THR A 195 11.13 -14.45 15.07
C THR A 195 11.13 -13.31 14.04
N PRO A 196 9.97 -12.89 13.49
CA PRO A 196 9.89 -11.72 12.62
C PRO A 196 10.46 -10.48 13.31
N ILE A 197 11.02 -9.57 12.53
CA ILE A 197 11.78 -8.39 13.02
C ILE A 197 10.90 -7.40 13.81
N SER A 198 9.57 -7.48 13.81
CA SER A 198 8.69 -6.80 14.78
C SER A 198 7.23 -7.20 14.53
N MET A 199 6.30 -6.85 15.43
CA MET A 199 4.86 -6.93 15.15
C MET A 199 4.48 -6.16 13.87
N LEU A 200 5.15 -5.04 13.59
CA LEU A 200 4.93 -4.25 12.37
C LEU A 200 5.35 -4.99 11.10
N GLU A 201 6.41 -5.78 11.15
CA GLU A 201 6.85 -6.57 10.00
C GLU A 201 5.95 -7.77 9.74
N SER A 202 5.45 -8.40 10.80
CA SER A 202 4.38 -9.40 10.68
C SER A 202 3.13 -8.81 10.03
N LEU A 203 2.73 -7.58 10.41
CA LEU A 203 1.60 -6.90 9.77
C LEU A 203 1.87 -6.62 8.29
N LYS A 204 3.05 -6.09 7.93
CA LYS A 204 3.42 -5.87 6.52
C LYS A 204 3.43 -7.16 5.70
N ARG A 205 3.94 -8.24 6.27
CA ARG A 205 3.92 -9.56 5.61
C ARG A 205 2.49 -10.05 5.39
N LEU A 206 1.62 -9.92 6.39
CA LEU A 206 0.21 -10.28 6.27
C LEU A 206 -0.52 -9.41 5.24
N GLU A 207 -0.23 -8.11 5.17
CA GLU A 207 -0.77 -7.23 4.12
C GLU A 207 -0.37 -7.72 2.73
N HIS A 208 0.93 -7.99 2.51
CA HIS A 208 1.42 -8.55 1.25
C HIS A 208 0.77 -9.90 0.91
N GLU A 209 0.59 -10.77 1.90
CA GLU A 209 -0.06 -12.07 1.72
C GLU A 209 -1.53 -11.91 1.32
N VAL A 210 -2.28 -11.02 2.01
CA VAL A 210 -3.67 -10.70 1.67
C VAL A 210 -3.79 -10.16 0.26
N ASP A 211 -2.89 -9.26 -0.15
CA ASP A 211 -2.90 -8.71 -1.50
C ASP A 211 -2.59 -9.79 -2.56
N SER A 212 -1.65 -10.68 -2.28
CA SER A 212 -1.36 -11.82 -3.17
C SER A 212 -2.56 -12.78 -3.30
N LEU A 213 -3.25 -13.07 -2.20
CA LEU A 213 -4.43 -13.93 -2.19
C LEU A 213 -5.60 -13.29 -2.93
N ARG A 214 -5.77 -11.96 -2.85
CA ARG A 214 -6.77 -11.23 -3.62
C ARG A 214 -6.51 -11.31 -5.12
N LEU A 215 -5.26 -11.16 -5.55
CA LEU A 215 -4.88 -11.31 -6.95
C LEU A 215 -5.16 -12.74 -7.45
N GLN A 216 -4.72 -13.76 -6.69
CA GLN A 216 -4.98 -15.16 -7.02
C GLN A 216 -6.49 -15.48 -7.10
N LEU A 217 -7.29 -14.93 -6.18
CA LEU A 217 -8.74 -15.09 -6.20
C LEU A 217 -9.35 -14.44 -7.44
N GLN A 218 -8.89 -13.25 -7.82
CA GLN A 218 -9.35 -12.55 -9.02
C GLN A 218 -9.00 -13.33 -10.29
N GLU A 219 -7.76 -13.79 -10.43
CA GLU A 219 -7.32 -14.62 -11.56
C GLU A 219 -8.16 -15.90 -11.67
N SER A 220 -8.39 -16.58 -10.53
CA SER A 220 -9.22 -17.78 -10.46
C SER A 220 -10.67 -17.51 -10.89
N ARG A 221 -11.25 -16.37 -10.50
CA ARG A 221 -12.61 -15.98 -10.93
C ARG A 221 -12.69 -15.67 -12.42
N ILE A 222 -11.69 -14.99 -12.98
CA ILE A 222 -11.62 -14.72 -14.43
C ILE A 222 -11.52 -16.04 -15.21
N ALA A 223 -10.65 -16.96 -14.76
CA ALA A 223 -10.48 -18.28 -15.37
C ALA A 223 -11.74 -19.15 -15.24
N ALA A 224 -12.45 -19.09 -14.11
CA ALA A 224 -13.74 -19.73 -13.92
C ALA A 224 -14.88 -19.06 -14.73
N GLY A 225 -14.61 -17.90 -15.34
CA GLY A 225 -15.57 -17.12 -16.12
C GLY A 225 -16.61 -16.38 -15.27
N THR A 226 -16.46 -16.31 -13.94
CA THR A 226 -17.43 -15.64 -13.04
C THR A 226 -17.23 -14.14 -12.92
N GLU A 227 -16.16 -13.61 -13.51
CA GLU A 227 -15.87 -12.18 -13.63
C GLU A 227 -15.74 -11.78 -15.11
N PRO A 228 -16.03 -10.51 -15.46
CA PRO A 228 -15.79 -9.99 -16.80
C PRO A 228 -14.30 -10.10 -17.18
N MET A 229 -14.04 -10.32 -18.46
CA MET A 229 -12.68 -10.43 -19.00
C MET A 229 -12.50 -9.39 -20.10
N THR A 230 -11.33 -8.74 -20.17
CA THR A 230 -11.02 -7.79 -21.23
C THR A 230 -9.65 -8.06 -21.81
N GLY A 231 -9.53 -8.01 -23.14
CA GLY A 231 -8.28 -8.25 -23.86
C GLY A 231 -8.45 -8.10 -25.36
N ALA A 232 -7.35 -8.20 -26.09
CA ALA A 232 -7.39 -8.26 -27.56
C ALA A 232 -8.03 -9.57 -28.04
N GLY A 233 -8.57 -9.57 -29.25
CA GLY A 233 -9.11 -10.77 -29.86
C GLY A 233 -9.89 -10.49 -31.13
N ILE A 234 -10.94 -11.29 -31.37
CA ILE A 234 -11.77 -11.17 -32.57
C ILE A 234 -13.27 -11.11 -32.22
N VAL A 235 -14.01 -10.39 -33.07
CA VAL A 235 -15.47 -10.42 -33.14
C VAL A 235 -15.86 -11.09 -34.46
N LEU A 236 -16.49 -12.26 -34.36
CA LEU A 236 -17.00 -13.03 -35.47
C LEU A 236 -18.52 -12.87 -35.54
N ARG A 237 -19.07 -12.58 -36.72
CA ARG A 237 -20.51 -12.56 -36.98
C ARG A 237 -20.87 -13.59 -38.05
N LEU A 238 -21.83 -14.43 -37.72
CA LEU A 238 -22.36 -15.48 -38.60
C LEU A 238 -23.76 -15.12 -39.05
N TYR A 239 -23.99 -15.12 -40.35
CA TYR A 239 -25.30 -14.84 -40.95
C TYR A 239 -25.76 -16.05 -41.76
N ASP A 240 -27.07 -16.28 -41.75
CA ASP A 240 -27.69 -17.25 -42.66
C ASP A 240 -27.42 -16.85 -44.12
N ALA A 241 -27.50 -17.81 -45.03
CA ALA A 241 -27.38 -17.55 -46.46
C ALA A 241 -28.50 -16.65 -46.97
N GLU A 242 -28.20 -15.83 -47.99
CA GLU A 242 -29.18 -14.90 -48.56
C GLU A 242 -30.33 -15.67 -49.24
N MET A 243 -31.55 -15.51 -48.71
CA MET A 243 -32.74 -16.31 -49.07
C MET A 243 -32.60 -17.83 -48.82
N GLY A 244 -31.74 -18.23 -47.90
CA GLY A 244 -31.57 -19.61 -47.48
C GLY A 244 -32.85 -20.20 -46.86
N THR A 245 -33.27 -21.36 -47.36
CA THR A 245 -34.41 -22.13 -46.80
C THR A 245 -34.06 -23.59 -46.54
N GLY A 246 -32.91 -24.05 -47.03
CA GLY A 246 -32.35 -25.35 -46.72
C GLY A 246 -31.70 -25.39 -45.34
N ALA A 247 -31.69 -26.56 -44.70
CA ALA A 247 -31.07 -26.76 -43.39
C ALA A 247 -29.57 -26.41 -43.38
N GLU A 248 -28.86 -26.62 -44.50
CA GLU A 248 -27.43 -26.30 -44.60
C GLU A 248 -27.17 -24.80 -44.80
N GLN A 249 -28.20 -24.00 -45.08
CA GLN A 249 -28.10 -22.56 -45.37
C GLN A 249 -28.41 -21.68 -44.16
N ILE A 250 -28.73 -22.30 -43.02
CA ILE A 250 -29.14 -21.65 -41.77
C ILE A 250 -28.09 -21.99 -40.72
N VAL A 251 -27.70 -21.00 -39.92
CA VAL A 251 -26.76 -21.22 -38.82
C VAL A 251 -27.43 -22.08 -37.74
N HIS A 252 -26.79 -23.17 -37.38
CA HIS A 252 -27.22 -24.13 -36.36
C HIS A 252 -26.30 -24.14 -35.13
N ASP A 253 -26.71 -24.87 -34.10
CA ASP A 253 -25.96 -25.03 -32.85
C ASP A 253 -24.61 -25.74 -33.04
N PHE A 254 -24.55 -26.70 -33.97
CA PHE A 254 -23.30 -27.40 -34.29
C PHE A 254 -22.28 -26.47 -34.96
N ASP A 255 -22.71 -25.57 -35.86
CA ASP A 255 -21.81 -24.60 -36.51
C ASP A 255 -21.11 -23.72 -35.47
N ILE A 256 -21.89 -23.19 -34.51
CA ILE A 256 -21.39 -22.36 -33.42
C ILE A 256 -20.43 -23.18 -32.53
N ARG A 257 -20.80 -24.43 -32.21
CA ARG A 257 -19.98 -25.29 -31.36
C ARG A 257 -18.63 -25.60 -31.99
N ASP A 258 -18.60 -25.87 -33.29
CA ASP A 258 -17.36 -26.22 -34.00
C ASP A 258 -16.43 -25.01 -34.07
N ILE A 259 -16.96 -23.82 -34.35
CA ILE A 259 -16.21 -22.56 -34.30
C ILE A 259 -15.66 -22.27 -32.90
N VAL A 260 -16.49 -22.41 -31.86
CA VAL A 260 -16.08 -22.20 -30.47
C VAL A 260 -14.96 -23.16 -30.07
N ASN A 261 -15.07 -24.43 -30.45
CA ASN A 261 -14.07 -25.43 -30.16
C ASN A 261 -12.75 -25.12 -30.87
N GLU A 262 -12.80 -24.69 -32.14
CA GLU A 262 -11.62 -24.30 -32.90
C GLU A 262 -10.92 -23.11 -32.26
N LEU A 263 -11.67 -22.09 -31.85
CA LEU A 263 -11.12 -20.91 -31.16
C LEU A 263 -10.46 -21.27 -29.82
N PHE A 264 -11.08 -22.16 -29.03
CA PHE A 264 -10.43 -22.66 -27.81
C PHE A 264 -9.18 -23.48 -28.12
N ALA A 265 -9.20 -24.33 -29.15
CA ALA A 265 -8.04 -25.09 -29.60
C ALA A 265 -6.89 -24.18 -30.07
N ALA A 266 -7.23 -23.05 -30.70
CA ALA A 266 -6.30 -22.00 -31.12
C ALA A 266 -5.77 -21.13 -29.96
N GLY A 267 -6.22 -21.36 -28.72
CA GLY A 267 -5.72 -20.67 -27.53
C GLY A 267 -6.54 -19.47 -27.08
N ALA A 268 -7.82 -19.36 -27.47
CA ALA A 268 -8.70 -18.35 -26.90
C ALA A 268 -8.78 -18.49 -25.36
N ALA A 269 -8.48 -17.40 -24.65
CA ALA A 269 -8.51 -17.34 -23.20
C ALA A 269 -9.94 -17.21 -22.64
N GLY A 270 -10.88 -16.75 -23.47
CA GLY A 270 -12.30 -16.71 -23.15
C GLY A 270 -13.14 -16.44 -24.39
N ILE A 271 -14.35 -16.98 -24.41
CA ILE A 271 -15.31 -16.82 -25.52
C ILE A 271 -16.69 -16.46 -24.96
N ALA A 272 -17.39 -15.55 -25.63
CA ALA A 272 -18.81 -15.32 -25.44
C ALA A 272 -19.58 -15.46 -26.76
N VAL A 273 -20.74 -16.09 -26.71
CA VAL A 273 -21.68 -16.15 -27.84
C VAL A 273 -22.83 -15.20 -27.51
N ASN A 274 -22.96 -14.16 -28.31
CA ASN A 274 -23.68 -12.92 -28.01
C ASN A 274 -23.28 -12.42 -26.62
N ASP A 275 -24.24 -12.32 -25.69
CA ASP A 275 -24.00 -11.85 -24.33
C ASP A 275 -23.80 -13.00 -23.32
N GLN A 276 -23.56 -14.23 -23.79
CA GLN A 276 -23.39 -15.41 -22.95
C GLN A 276 -21.93 -15.85 -22.91
N ARG A 277 -21.27 -15.65 -21.75
CA ARG A 277 -19.92 -16.16 -21.48
C ARG A 277 -19.93 -17.68 -21.46
N LEU A 278 -18.98 -18.31 -22.15
CA LEU A 278 -18.79 -19.75 -22.10
C LEU A 278 -17.84 -20.13 -20.96
N VAL A 279 -18.21 -21.20 -20.26
CA VAL A 279 -17.45 -21.87 -19.20
C VAL A 279 -17.44 -23.37 -19.45
N ALA A 280 -16.67 -24.14 -18.67
CA ALA A 280 -16.53 -25.60 -18.88
C ALA A 280 -17.85 -26.38 -18.87
N THR A 281 -18.88 -25.87 -18.19
CA THR A 281 -20.22 -26.49 -18.12
C THR A 281 -21.24 -25.84 -19.05
N SER A 282 -20.81 -24.93 -19.94
CA SER A 282 -21.69 -24.27 -20.89
C SER A 282 -22.28 -25.24 -21.90
N SER A 283 -23.48 -24.93 -22.38
CA SER A 283 -24.16 -25.70 -23.42
C SER A 283 -24.59 -24.80 -24.57
N ILE A 284 -24.45 -25.31 -25.79
CA ILE A 284 -24.95 -24.71 -27.03
C ILE A 284 -25.84 -25.76 -27.68
N ARG A 285 -27.13 -25.46 -27.84
CA ARG A 285 -28.10 -26.43 -28.38
C ARG A 285 -29.27 -25.75 -29.11
N CYS A 286 -29.81 -26.42 -30.12
CA CYS A 286 -31.09 -26.04 -30.72
C CYS A 286 -32.28 -26.54 -29.88
N ALA A 287 -33.32 -25.71 -29.77
CA ALA A 287 -34.63 -26.05 -29.22
C ALA A 287 -35.71 -25.59 -30.21
N GLY A 288 -36.10 -26.50 -31.13
CA GLY A 288 -36.94 -26.13 -32.26
C GLY A 288 -36.22 -25.15 -33.18
N PRO A 289 -36.80 -23.98 -33.51
CA PRO A 289 -36.16 -22.98 -34.37
C PRO A 289 -35.21 -22.02 -33.61
N VAL A 290 -35.00 -22.20 -32.31
CA VAL A 290 -34.23 -21.27 -31.47
C VAL A 290 -32.93 -21.92 -31.02
N ILE A 291 -31.84 -21.17 -31.08
CA ILE A 291 -30.55 -21.57 -30.49
C ILE A 291 -30.49 -21.09 -29.03
N LEU A 292 -30.10 -21.98 -28.13
CA LEU A 292 -29.87 -21.71 -26.72
C LEU A 292 -28.38 -21.80 -26.39
N VAL A 293 -27.86 -20.78 -25.71
CA VAL A 293 -26.53 -20.79 -25.09
C VAL A 293 -26.71 -20.63 -23.59
N ASN A 294 -26.15 -21.53 -22.79
CA ASN A 294 -26.38 -21.59 -21.34
C ASN A 294 -27.87 -21.58 -20.99
N HIS A 295 -28.68 -22.32 -21.74
CA HIS A 295 -30.14 -22.37 -21.63
C HIS A 295 -30.89 -21.07 -21.94
N LYS A 296 -30.20 -19.99 -22.38
CA LYS A 296 -30.82 -18.73 -22.79
C LYS A 296 -30.91 -18.62 -24.31
N PRO A 297 -32.04 -18.16 -24.86
CA PRO A 297 -32.18 -17.92 -26.29
C PRO A 297 -31.25 -16.80 -26.72
N ILE A 298 -30.59 -17.00 -27.85
CA ILE A 298 -29.68 -16.02 -28.43
C ILE A 298 -30.27 -15.42 -29.71
N ALA A 299 -29.89 -14.18 -30.02
CA ALA A 299 -30.15 -13.60 -31.32
C ALA A 299 -29.39 -14.38 -32.42
N VAL A 300 -30.06 -14.60 -33.55
CA VAL A 300 -29.49 -15.23 -34.74
C VAL A 300 -29.57 -14.25 -35.90
N ASN A 301 -28.67 -14.41 -36.88
CA ASN A 301 -28.58 -13.57 -38.08
C ASN A 301 -28.40 -12.05 -37.76
N PRO A 302 -27.31 -11.64 -37.07
CA PRO A 302 -26.13 -12.47 -36.83
C PRO A 302 -26.05 -13.14 -35.46
N VAL A 303 -25.41 -14.31 -35.42
CA VAL A 303 -24.78 -14.82 -34.20
C VAL A 303 -23.43 -14.15 -34.05
N THR A 304 -23.21 -13.45 -32.94
CA THR A 304 -21.94 -12.76 -32.66
C THR A 304 -21.10 -13.57 -31.69
N ILE A 305 -19.91 -14.00 -32.08
CA ILE A 305 -18.96 -14.72 -31.23
C ILE A 305 -17.80 -13.77 -30.93
N ARG A 306 -17.55 -13.51 -29.66
CA ARG A 306 -16.43 -12.69 -29.20
C ARG A 306 -15.41 -13.60 -28.53
N ALA A 307 -14.18 -13.60 -29.00
CA ALA A 307 -13.10 -14.40 -28.43
C ALA A 307 -11.93 -13.50 -28.05
N ILE A 308 -11.38 -13.69 -26.85
CA ILE A 308 -10.17 -13.01 -26.38
C ILE A 308 -8.98 -13.96 -26.59
N GLY A 309 -7.93 -13.47 -27.25
CA GLY A 309 -6.71 -14.22 -27.57
C GLY A 309 -5.88 -13.44 -28.59
N ASP A 310 -4.85 -14.08 -29.16
CA ASP A 310 -4.07 -13.48 -30.25
C ASP A 310 -4.95 -13.35 -31.51
N PRO A 311 -5.27 -12.11 -31.97
CA PRO A 311 -6.20 -11.92 -33.09
C PRO A 311 -5.75 -12.58 -34.40
N GLU A 312 -4.44 -12.64 -34.66
CA GLU A 312 -3.90 -13.24 -35.88
C GLU A 312 -4.08 -14.76 -35.84
N VAL A 313 -3.69 -15.38 -34.73
CA VAL A 313 -3.83 -16.84 -34.51
C VAL A 313 -5.30 -17.26 -34.56
N LEU A 314 -6.17 -16.53 -33.87
CA LEU A 314 -7.60 -16.81 -33.84
C LEU A 314 -8.22 -16.67 -35.23
N THR A 315 -7.86 -15.64 -35.99
CA THR A 315 -8.39 -15.44 -37.35
C THR A 315 -7.95 -16.58 -38.28
N SER A 316 -6.66 -16.94 -38.26
CA SER A 316 -6.12 -18.02 -39.10
C SER A 316 -6.68 -19.40 -38.74
N SER A 317 -7.01 -19.65 -37.47
CA SER A 317 -7.64 -20.92 -37.07
C SER A 317 -8.99 -21.17 -37.75
N LEU A 318 -9.69 -20.09 -38.13
CA LEU A 318 -11.02 -20.16 -38.73
C LEU A 318 -10.99 -20.35 -40.26
N ASP A 319 -9.82 -20.35 -40.91
CA ASP A 319 -9.73 -20.35 -42.38
C ASP A 319 -10.33 -21.61 -43.02
N LEU A 320 -10.11 -22.79 -42.41
CA LEU A 320 -10.67 -24.05 -42.90
C LEU A 320 -12.20 -24.06 -42.79
N ILE A 321 -12.71 -23.66 -41.63
CA ILE A 321 -14.14 -23.58 -41.34
C ILE A 321 -14.82 -22.55 -42.27
N ARG A 322 -14.17 -21.41 -42.50
CA ARG A 322 -14.67 -20.37 -43.42
C ARG A 322 -14.82 -20.93 -44.84
N ALA A 323 -13.82 -21.67 -45.34
CA ALA A 323 -13.85 -22.26 -46.67
C ALA A 323 -14.98 -23.30 -46.83
N GLU A 324 -15.33 -24.03 -45.77
CA GLU A 324 -16.46 -24.97 -45.78
C GLU A 324 -17.80 -24.24 -45.92
N TYR A 325 -17.99 -23.14 -45.19
CA TYR A 325 -19.23 -22.36 -45.23
C TYR A 325 -19.43 -21.53 -46.51
N GLU A 326 -18.38 -21.25 -47.28
CA GLU A 326 -18.52 -20.62 -48.59
C GLU A 326 -19.43 -21.44 -49.55
N PHE A 327 -19.43 -22.77 -49.42
CA PHE A 327 -20.28 -23.64 -50.23
C PHE A 327 -21.75 -23.63 -49.83
N SER A 328 -22.03 -23.44 -48.53
CA SER A 328 -23.40 -23.40 -48.00
C SER A 328 -24.04 -22.01 -48.11
N GLY A 329 -23.22 -20.97 -48.31
CA GLY A 329 -23.65 -19.58 -48.45
C GLY A 329 -23.80 -18.84 -47.12
N ILE A 330 -23.49 -19.49 -45.99
CA ILE A 330 -23.42 -18.85 -44.67
C ILE A 330 -22.33 -17.77 -44.72
N ARG A 331 -22.67 -16.53 -44.34
CA ARG A 331 -21.71 -15.42 -44.39
C ARG A 331 -20.96 -15.30 -43.07
N PHE A 332 -19.64 -15.13 -43.21
CA PHE A 332 -18.69 -15.19 -42.11
C PHE A 332 -17.88 -13.89 -42.07
N GLU A 333 -18.14 -13.02 -41.09
CA GLU A 333 -17.45 -11.74 -40.92
C GLU A 333 -16.56 -11.78 -39.68
N VAL A 334 -15.24 -11.61 -39.84
CA VAL A 334 -14.28 -11.58 -38.72
C VAL A 334 -13.64 -10.20 -38.66
N GLU A 335 -13.72 -9.58 -37.48
CA GLU A 335 -13.09 -8.30 -37.18
C GLU A 335 -12.12 -8.48 -36.00
N PRO A 336 -10.81 -8.29 -36.20
CA PRO A 336 -9.87 -8.22 -35.08
C PRO A 336 -10.04 -6.91 -34.33
N GLU A 337 -9.98 -6.98 -33.00
CA GLU A 337 -10.17 -5.85 -32.09
C GLU A 337 -9.09 -5.85 -31.02
N GLU A 338 -8.48 -4.69 -30.76
CA GLU A 338 -7.46 -4.55 -29.71
C GLU A 338 -8.03 -4.69 -28.30
N LYS A 339 -9.35 -4.45 -28.15
CA LYS A 339 -10.01 -4.49 -26.85
C LYS A 339 -11.46 -4.95 -26.95
N ILE A 340 -11.68 -6.17 -26.51
CA ILE A 340 -12.99 -6.80 -26.34
C ILE A 340 -13.24 -7.02 -24.86
N THR A 341 -14.46 -6.76 -24.40
CA THR A 341 -14.91 -7.16 -23.06
C THR A 341 -15.93 -8.29 -23.18
N LEU A 342 -15.66 -9.40 -22.51
CA LEU A 342 -16.59 -10.50 -22.32
C LEU A 342 -17.32 -10.33 -20.99
N PRO A 343 -18.63 -10.64 -20.93
CA PRO A 343 -19.38 -10.60 -19.68
C PRO A 343 -18.91 -11.70 -18.71
N ALA A 344 -19.36 -11.59 -17.46
CA ALA A 344 -19.32 -12.69 -16.51
C ALA A 344 -20.36 -13.75 -16.88
N TYR A 345 -20.07 -15.01 -16.57
CA TYR A 345 -21.01 -16.11 -16.68
C TYR A 345 -22.16 -15.92 -15.69
N ASP A 346 -23.38 -15.97 -16.21
CA ASP A 346 -24.60 -15.93 -15.41
C ASP A 346 -25.24 -17.33 -15.37
N PRO A 347 -25.23 -18.02 -14.21
CA PRO A 347 -25.77 -19.37 -14.08
C PRO A 347 -27.31 -19.45 -14.07
N LYS A 348 -28.02 -18.31 -14.12
CA LYS A 348 -29.48 -18.25 -13.95
C LYS A 348 -30.29 -18.59 -15.19
#